data_AF-A0A0K6GDW4-F1
#
_entry.id   AF-A0A0K6GDW4-F1
#
_cell.length_a   1.000
_cell.length_b   1.000
_cell.length_c   1.000
_cell.angle_alpha   90.00
_cell.angle_beta   90.00
_cell.angle_gamma   90.00
#
_symmetry.space_group_name_H-M   'P 1'
#
loop_
_entity.id
_entity.type
_entity.pdbx_description
1 polymer ?
#
loop_
_entity_poly.entity_id
_entity_poly.type
_entity_poly.pdbx_seq_one_letter_code
_entity_poly.pdbx_strand_id
1 'polypeptide(L)'
;MDTHSTVLYYVKSVANLAGSPRSFSWTVSQFGAVQNTLDGLSVTSQFTYPQFLATPDNRLQLFYRSAVSGNGVAQFAEYDGASWTNLGGYTSATGSYTYNGATSTARNLYINGVTYSSTGRLHTSGTWRENDGGVLCASGGLTNHDTIWLYSEDRGRTWYNNGGTKVATTGSSTVSVTTSGIIVDSLDPNHGLMNQESQTVDSANQPHVIISYVPGRFTQCVQSYAADRISYARPFHLYRSSNGTWTKVEIPFALGSSGRSQIVMDASDNVYVILPFLKIVTASKSSGWTDWTLAYDGVAAGLNAFGEVTVDRPRVKSEGVLSVLYQVKSSGTTPSAVMVADFKLNG
;
A
#
# COMPACT_ATOMS: atom_id res chain seq x y z
N MET A 1 2.62 12.45 -16.60
CA MET A 1 3.46 11.51 -15.82
C MET A 1 2.98 10.12 -16.11
N ASP A 2 3.93 9.20 -16.29
CA ASP A 2 3.83 7.97 -17.09
C ASP A 2 2.66 7.04 -16.74
N THR A 3 2.23 6.92 -15.49
CA THR A 3 1.05 6.11 -15.15
C THR A 3 0.14 6.77 -14.12
N HIS A 4 -0.43 7.92 -14.47
CA HIS A 4 -1.53 8.53 -13.72
C HIS A 4 -2.75 8.75 -14.62
N SER A 5 -3.56 7.70 -14.76
CA SER A 5 -4.68 7.62 -15.71
C SER A 5 -4.24 7.81 -17.16
N THR A 6 -3.03 7.36 -17.49
CA THR A 6 -2.40 7.48 -18.80
C THR A 6 -2.12 6.10 -19.39
N VAL A 7 -1.66 6.06 -20.63
CA VAL A 7 -1.19 4.80 -21.23
C VAL A 7 0.02 4.27 -20.45
N LEU A 8 0.11 2.95 -20.33
CA LEU A 8 1.28 2.23 -19.79
C LEU A 8 2.51 2.44 -20.70
N TYR A 9 3.70 2.55 -20.10
CA TYR A 9 4.96 2.34 -20.79
C TYR A 9 5.71 1.17 -20.13
N TYR A 10 5.90 0.10 -20.89
CA TYR A 10 6.45 -1.18 -20.43
C TYR A 10 7.70 -1.55 -21.21
N VAL A 11 8.70 -2.07 -20.51
CA VAL A 11 9.93 -2.61 -21.08
C VAL A 11 10.32 -3.86 -20.31
N LYS A 12 10.90 -4.84 -21.01
CA LYS A 12 11.41 -6.09 -20.45
C LYS A 12 12.85 -6.31 -20.90
N SER A 13 13.67 -6.84 -20.00
CA SER A 13 15.05 -7.24 -20.34
C SER A 13 15.09 -8.55 -21.11
N VAL A 14 16.26 -8.90 -21.64
CA VAL A 14 16.57 -10.28 -22.01
C VAL A 14 16.42 -11.21 -20.79
N ALA A 15 16.18 -12.49 -21.07
CA ALA A 15 16.06 -13.51 -20.03
C ALA A 15 17.35 -13.59 -19.19
N ASN A 16 17.18 -13.79 -17.89
CA ASN A 16 18.25 -14.04 -16.92
C ASN A 16 19.27 -12.88 -16.70
N LEU A 17 18.99 -11.65 -17.19
CA LEU A 17 19.86 -10.48 -16.94
C LEU A 17 20.14 -10.27 -15.44
N ALA A 18 19.10 -10.29 -14.62
CA ALA A 18 19.22 -10.14 -13.17
C ALA A 18 19.67 -11.43 -12.45
N GLY A 19 19.40 -12.61 -13.03
CA GLY A 19 19.75 -13.90 -12.43
C GLY A 19 21.20 -14.33 -12.69
N SER A 20 21.90 -13.70 -13.64
CA SER A 20 23.32 -13.92 -13.89
C SER A 20 24.02 -12.61 -14.29
N PRO A 21 24.07 -11.62 -13.39
CA PRO A 21 24.45 -10.25 -13.75
C PRO A 21 25.90 -10.10 -14.23
N ARG A 22 26.77 -11.08 -13.91
CA ARG A 22 28.17 -11.11 -14.41
C ARG A 22 28.29 -11.65 -15.84
N SER A 23 27.26 -12.30 -16.35
CA SER A 23 27.22 -12.87 -17.70
C SER A 23 26.74 -11.87 -18.76
N PHE A 24 26.32 -10.67 -18.35
CA PHE A 24 25.78 -9.63 -19.23
C PHE A 24 26.43 -8.28 -18.92
N SER A 25 26.61 -7.47 -19.96
CA SER A 25 26.85 -6.03 -19.79
C SER A 25 25.52 -5.31 -19.55
N TRP A 26 25.44 -4.51 -18.49
CA TRP A 26 24.24 -3.72 -18.15
C TRP A 26 24.09 -2.51 -19.07
N THR A 27 23.58 -2.74 -20.27
CA THR A 27 23.40 -1.72 -21.32
C THR A 27 21.94 -1.69 -21.80
N VAL A 28 21.54 -0.57 -22.42
CA VAL A 28 20.18 -0.41 -22.98
C VAL A 28 19.83 -1.51 -23.99
N SER A 29 20.82 -2.06 -24.70
CA SER A 29 20.62 -3.17 -25.63
C SER A 29 20.16 -4.48 -24.97
N GLN A 30 20.24 -4.60 -23.64
CA GLN A 30 19.66 -5.73 -22.90
C GLN A 30 18.16 -5.60 -22.66
N PHE A 31 17.55 -4.49 -23.09
CA PHE A 31 16.13 -4.19 -22.93
C PHE A 31 15.45 -4.06 -24.29
N GLY A 32 14.21 -4.53 -24.37
CA GLY A 32 13.38 -4.35 -25.56
C GLY A 32 12.99 -2.88 -25.79
N ALA A 33 12.34 -2.62 -26.93
CA ALA A 33 11.70 -1.32 -27.16
C ALA A 33 10.59 -1.06 -26.14
N VAL A 34 10.35 0.21 -25.82
CA VAL A 34 9.23 0.61 -24.96
C VAL A 34 7.91 0.29 -25.65
N GLN A 35 7.03 -0.40 -24.95
CA GLN A 35 5.70 -0.81 -25.43
C GLN A 35 4.60 -0.14 -24.62
N ASN A 36 3.44 0.05 -25.23
CA ASN A 36 2.22 0.50 -24.56
C ASN A 36 1.26 -0.64 -24.19
N THR A 37 1.78 -1.87 -24.21
CA THR A 37 1.08 -3.11 -23.88
C THR A 37 2.01 -3.99 -23.04
N LEU A 38 1.45 -5.00 -22.37
CA LEU A 38 2.22 -6.01 -21.65
C LEU A 38 2.56 -7.16 -22.61
N ASP A 39 3.68 -7.05 -23.33
CA ASP A 39 4.09 -8.02 -24.37
C ASP A 39 2.96 -8.30 -25.39
N GLY A 40 2.30 -7.25 -25.89
CA GLY A 40 1.18 -7.34 -26.84
C GLY A 40 -0.21 -7.41 -26.20
N LEU A 41 -0.32 -7.64 -24.89
CA LEU A 41 -1.60 -7.59 -24.18
C LEU A 41 -1.99 -6.15 -23.83
N SER A 42 -3.09 -5.67 -24.42
CA SER A 42 -3.71 -4.41 -24.03
C SER A 42 -4.56 -4.61 -22.76
N VAL A 43 -4.26 -3.84 -21.70
CA VAL A 43 -4.96 -3.94 -20.41
C VAL A 43 -5.92 -2.77 -20.16
N THR A 44 -5.49 -1.54 -20.43
CA THR A 44 -6.30 -0.31 -20.33
C THR A 44 -5.55 0.88 -20.92
N SER A 45 -6.25 1.92 -21.38
CA SER A 45 -5.67 3.21 -21.76
C SER A 45 -5.56 4.21 -20.58
N GLN A 46 -6.10 3.86 -19.42
CA GLN A 46 -6.11 4.70 -18.21
C GLN A 46 -5.47 3.93 -17.06
N PHE A 47 -4.16 3.74 -17.15
CA PHE A 47 -3.36 2.93 -16.24
C PHE A 47 -2.77 3.77 -15.11
N THR A 48 -2.84 3.26 -13.88
CA THR A 48 -2.33 3.94 -12.69
C THR A 48 -1.70 2.98 -11.68
N TYR A 49 -0.61 3.38 -11.03
CA TYR A 49 0.04 2.70 -9.88
C TYR A 49 0.40 1.22 -10.11
N PRO A 50 1.32 0.89 -11.04
CA PRO A 50 1.80 -0.49 -11.19
C PRO A 50 2.47 -0.97 -9.91
N GLN A 51 2.15 -2.19 -9.48
CA GLN A 51 2.86 -2.92 -8.43
C GLN A 51 3.11 -4.34 -8.92
N PHE A 52 4.38 -4.72 -9.03
CA PHE A 52 4.78 -6.08 -9.37
C PHE A 52 4.95 -6.92 -8.11
N LEU A 53 4.48 -8.17 -8.16
CA LEU A 53 4.55 -9.13 -7.08
C LEU A 53 5.18 -10.43 -7.58
N ALA A 54 6.09 -10.98 -6.80
CA ALA A 54 6.43 -12.39 -6.90
C ALA A 54 5.32 -13.22 -6.25
N THR A 55 4.79 -14.20 -6.97
CA THR A 55 3.83 -15.16 -6.42
C THR A 55 4.56 -16.27 -5.66
N PRO A 56 3.87 -17.04 -4.80
CA PRO A 56 4.47 -18.18 -4.08
C PRO A 56 5.06 -19.26 -4.99
N ASP A 57 4.56 -19.38 -6.22
CA ASP A 57 5.07 -20.30 -7.25
C ASP A 57 6.15 -19.67 -8.15
N ASN A 58 6.78 -18.58 -7.70
CA ASN A 58 7.83 -17.84 -8.42
C ASN A 58 7.40 -17.36 -9.81
N ARG A 59 6.13 -16.97 -9.94
CA ARG A 59 5.60 -16.25 -11.10
C ARG A 59 5.51 -14.75 -10.79
N LEU A 60 5.18 -13.98 -11.82
CA LEU A 60 5.04 -12.54 -11.70
C LEU A 60 3.57 -12.17 -11.84
N GLN A 61 3.07 -11.39 -10.89
CA GLN A 61 1.74 -10.82 -10.94
C GLN A 61 1.86 -9.29 -10.92
N LEU A 62 1.00 -8.61 -11.67
CA LEU A 62 0.91 -7.16 -11.75
C LEU A 62 -0.43 -6.73 -11.16
N PHE A 63 -0.37 -5.95 -10.09
CA PHE A 63 -1.48 -5.16 -9.61
C PHE A 63 -1.44 -3.77 -10.24
N TYR A 64 -2.58 -3.22 -10.62
CA TYR A 64 -2.71 -1.85 -11.11
C TYR A 64 -4.12 -1.31 -10.87
N ARG A 65 -4.30 -0.02 -11.08
CA ARG A 65 -5.62 0.61 -11.10
C ARG A 65 -5.95 1.09 -12.51
N SER A 66 -7.10 0.69 -13.03
CA SER A 66 -7.66 1.24 -14.27
C SER A 66 -8.54 2.45 -14.00
N ALA A 67 -8.82 3.22 -15.04
CA ALA A 67 -9.66 4.41 -15.05
C ALA A 67 -9.06 5.60 -14.26
N VAL A 68 -9.91 6.53 -13.82
CA VAL A 68 -9.51 7.84 -13.27
C VAL A 68 -9.80 7.96 -11.77
N SER A 69 -9.35 9.05 -11.16
CA SER A 69 -9.77 9.39 -9.78
C SER A 69 -11.29 9.58 -9.71
N GLY A 70 -11.93 9.01 -8.70
CA GLY A 70 -13.39 8.99 -8.52
C GLY A 70 -14.13 7.89 -9.28
N ASN A 71 -13.45 7.10 -10.12
CA ASN A 71 -14.02 5.95 -10.82
C ASN A 71 -13.01 4.79 -11.04
N GLY A 72 -12.09 4.59 -10.10
CA GLY A 72 -10.97 3.66 -10.25
C GLY A 72 -11.31 2.22 -9.86
N VAL A 73 -10.82 1.26 -10.63
CA VAL A 73 -10.97 -0.18 -10.34
C VAL A 73 -9.61 -0.83 -10.16
N ALA A 74 -9.44 -1.60 -9.10
CA ALA A 74 -8.25 -2.39 -8.83
C ALA A 74 -8.24 -3.67 -9.68
N GLN A 75 -7.12 -3.93 -10.33
CA GLN A 75 -6.96 -4.91 -11.40
C GLN A 75 -5.76 -5.82 -11.15
N PHE A 76 -5.82 -7.03 -11.73
CA PHE A 76 -4.69 -7.94 -11.79
C PHE A 76 -4.39 -8.43 -13.21
N ALA A 77 -3.11 -8.61 -13.51
CA ALA A 77 -2.61 -9.39 -14.63
C ALA A 77 -1.51 -10.34 -14.16
N GLU A 78 -1.33 -11.48 -14.82
CA GLU A 78 -0.34 -12.50 -14.46
C GLU A 78 0.60 -12.78 -15.65
N TYR A 79 1.86 -13.03 -15.34
CA TYR A 79 2.88 -13.45 -16.30
C TYR A 79 3.37 -14.85 -15.94
N ASP A 80 3.22 -15.78 -16.87
CA ASP A 80 3.58 -17.20 -16.69
C ASP A 80 5.03 -17.54 -17.08
N GLY A 81 5.85 -16.52 -17.36
CA GLY A 81 7.21 -16.67 -17.89
C GLY A 81 7.30 -16.62 -19.42
N ALA A 82 6.16 -16.66 -20.12
CA ALA A 82 6.09 -16.54 -21.58
C ALA A 82 5.16 -15.40 -22.00
N SER A 83 3.94 -15.35 -21.46
CA SER A 83 2.91 -14.39 -21.86
C SER A 83 2.15 -13.80 -20.67
N TRP A 84 1.55 -12.63 -20.89
CA TRP A 84 0.67 -11.98 -19.92
C TRP A 84 -0.79 -12.41 -20.13
N THR A 85 -1.53 -12.57 -19.03
CA THR A 85 -2.99 -12.75 -19.02
C THR A 85 -3.63 -11.68 -18.13
N ASN A 86 -4.66 -11.00 -18.64
CA ASN A 86 -5.45 -10.06 -17.83
C ASN A 86 -6.48 -10.84 -17.01
N LEU A 87 -6.44 -10.74 -15.68
CA LEU A 87 -7.47 -11.33 -14.81
C LEU A 87 -8.70 -10.43 -14.71
N GLY A 88 -8.52 -9.11 -14.85
CA GLY A 88 -9.58 -8.12 -14.71
C GLY A 88 -9.68 -7.52 -13.31
N GLY A 89 -10.79 -6.81 -13.08
CA GLY A 89 -11.01 -5.99 -11.90
C GLY A 89 -11.77 -6.71 -10.80
N TYR A 90 -11.51 -6.35 -9.54
CA TYR A 90 -12.20 -6.95 -8.38
C TYR A 90 -12.90 -5.94 -7.46
N THR A 91 -12.78 -4.64 -7.72
CA THR A 91 -13.42 -3.58 -6.93
C THR A 91 -14.46 -2.84 -7.76
N SER A 92 -15.42 -2.21 -7.09
CA SER A 92 -16.42 -1.34 -7.70
C SER A 92 -16.16 0.11 -7.32
N ALA A 93 -16.41 1.01 -8.26
CA ALA A 93 -16.46 2.46 -8.02
C ALA A 93 -17.86 2.96 -7.65
N THR A 94 -18.87 2.07 -7.60
CA THR A 94 -20.30 2.42 -7.41
C THR A 94 -20.84 1.93 -6.07
N GLY A 95 -22.09 2.30 -5.77
CA GLY A 95 -22.75 2.09 -4.46
C GLY A 95 -23.03 3.44 -3.77
N SER A 96 -23.87 3.45 -2.74
CA SER A 96 -24.19 4.67 -1.99
C SER A 96 -23.46 4.70 -0.65
N TYR A 97 -22.83 5.83 -0.35
CA TYR A 97 -22.26 6.14 0.95
C TYR A 97 -22.82 7.48 1.43
N THR A 98 -23.45 7.49 2.60
CA THR A 98 -24.11 8.68 3.15
C THR A 98 -23.43 9.09 4.44
N TYR A 99 -22.98 10.34 4.50
CA TYR A 99 -22.41 10.95 5.70
C TYR A 99 -22.58 12.47 5.66
N ASN A 100 -22.64 13.13 6.82
CA ASN A 100 -22.90 14.58 6.94
C ASN A 100 -24.11 15.10 6.12
N GLY A 101 -25.13 14.25 5.91
CA GLY A 101 -26.33 14.60 5.14
C GLY A 101 -26.17 14.57 3.60
N ALA A 102 -24.97 14.27 3.08
CA ALA A 102 -24.72 14.07 1.66
C ALA A 102 -24.61 12.58 1.31
N THR A 103 -24.87 12.23 0.05
CA THR A 103 -24.73 10.85 -0.45
C THR A 103 -23.85 10.82 -1.68
N SER A 104 -22.69 10.20 -1.54
CA SER A 104 -21.81 9.92 -2.68
C SER A 104 -22.20 8.62 -3.37
N THR A 105 -22.12 8.62 -4.70
CA THR A 105 -22.42 7.44 -5.55
C THR A 105 -21.22 6.96 -6.37
N ALA A 106 -20.07 7.63 -6.25
CA ALA A 106 -18.86 7.37 -7.01
C ALA A 106 -17.62 7.50 -6.10
N ARG A 107 -16.63 6.61 -6.27
CA ARG A 107 -15.46 6.53 -5.38
C ARG A 107 -14.31 5.71 -5.96
N ASN A 108 -13.18 5.72 -5.25
CA ASN A 108 -12.09 4.77 -5.47
C ASN A 108 -11.82 3.97 -4.19
N LEU A 109 -11.47 2.69 -4.36
CA LEU A 109 -10.71 1.97 -3.33
C LEU A 109 -9.21 2.20 -3.56
N TYR A 110 -8.53 2.72 -2.55
CA TYR A 110 -7.08 2.87 -2.56
C TYR A 110 -6.41 1.79 -1.72
N ILE A 111 -5.65 0.93 -2.39
CA ILE A 111 -5.02 -0.25 -1.79
C ILE A 111 -3.73 0.15 -1.04
N ASN A 112 -3.63 -0.26 0.23
CA ASN A 112 -2.44 -0.14 1.07
C ASN A 112 -1.38 -1.18 0.66
N GLY A 113 -1.81 -2.38 0.27
CA GLY A 113 -0.92 -3.32 -0.40
C GLY A 113 -1.61 -4.62 -0.78
N VAL A 114 -0.89 -5.41 -1.56
CA VAL A 114 -1.24 -6.75 -2.00
C VAL A 114 -0.07 -7.64 -1.62
N THR A 115 -0.27 -8.58 -0.69
CA THR A 115 0.85 -9.29 -0.04
C THR A 115 0.51 -10.75 0.15
N TYR A 116 1.36 -11.63 -0.37
CA TYR A 116 1.26 -13.06 -0.15
C TYR A 116 1.79 -13.43 1.24
N SER A 117 1.07 -14.33 1.90
CA SER A 117 1.56 -15.09 3.03
C SER A 117 2.49 -16.22 2.56
N SER A 118 3.17 -16.88 3.50
CA SER A 118 3.99 -18.06 3.20
C SER A 118 3.18 -19.27 2.70
N THR A 119 1.88 -19.32 3.02
CA THR A 119 0.95 -20.35 2.52
C THR A 119 0.35 -20.01 1.16
N GLY A 120 0.71 -18.86 0.60
CA GLY A 120 0.18 -18.37 -0.67
C GLY A 120 -1.19 -17.72 -0.62
N ARG A 121 -1.71 -17.45 0.58
CA ARG A 121 -2.87 -16.59 0.75
C ARG A 121 -2.50 -15.15 0.39
N LEU A 122 -3.23 -14.55 -0.54
CA LEU A 122 -3.06 -13.15 -0.89
C LEU A 122 -3.93 -12.28 0.03
N HIS A 123 -3.32 -11.31 0.69
CA HIS A 123 -3.99 -10.33 1.53
C HIS A 123 -4.03 -8.98 0.83
N THR A 124 -5.17 -8.29 0.87
CA THR A 124 -5.28 -6.89 0.44
C THR A 124 -6.04 -6.06 1.47
N SER A 125 -5.58 -4.85 1.68
CA SER A 125 -6.27 -3.85 2.51
C SER A 125 -6.29 -2.51 1.80
N GLY A 126 -7.19 -1.63 2.19
CA GLY A 126 -7.31 -0.32 1.58
C GLY A 126 -8.40 0.54 2.21
N THR A 127 -8.56 1.73 1.64
CA THR A 127 -9.48 2.76 2.14
C THR A 127 -10.30 3.32 1.00
N TRP A 128 -11.57 3.58 1.25
CA TRP A 128 -12.46 4.21 0.28
C TRP A 128 -12.21 5.71 0.24
N ARG A 129 -12.36 6.31 -0.94
CA ARG A 129 -12.36 7.76 -1.12
C ARG A 129 -13.51 8.17 -1.99
N GLU A 130 -14.45 8.90 -1.39
CA GLU A 130 -15.64 9.36 -2.09
C GLU A 130 -15.32 10.49 -3.08
N ASN A 131 -16.02 10.51 -4.20
CA ASN A 131 -15.97 11.57 -5.20
C ASN A 131 -17.07 12.62 -4.95
N ASP A 132 -17.37 12.90 -3.69
CA ASP A 132 -18.30 13.93 -3.27
C ASP A 132 -17.76 14.60 -2.01
N GLY A 133 -17.44 15.89 -2.09
CA GLY A 133 -16.94 16.65 -0.95
C GLY A 133 -18.02 16.93 0.11
N GLY A 134 -19.31 16.78 -0.22
CA GLY A 134 -20.42 17.00 0.70
C GLY A 134 -20.44 16.01 1.88
N VAL A 135 -19.74 14.88 1.76
CA VAL A 135 -19.60 13.93 2.87
C VAL A 135 -18.61 14.42 3.94
N LEU A 136 -17.87 15.51 3.71
CA LEU A 136 -16.94 16.09 4.67
C LEU A 136 -17.62 17.14 5.56
N CYS A 137 -17.14 17.25 6.79
CA CYS A 137 -17.51 18.34 7.70
C CYS A 137 -16.90 19.69 7.27
N ALA A 138 -15.81 19.68 6.49
CA ALA A 138 -15.13 20.86 5.96
C ALA A 138 -14.48 20.57 4.60
N SER A 139 -14.50 21.56 3.70
CA SER A 139 -14.06 21.39 2.31
C SER A 139 -12.56 21.17 2.13
N GLY A 140 -11.75 21.53 3.13
CA GLY A 140 -10.30 21.29 3.11
C GLY A 140 -9.87 19.91 3.64
N GLY A 141 -10.83 19.04 3.99
CA GLY A 141 -10.57 17.66 4.39
C GLY A 141 -10.22 16.72 3.23
N LEU A 142 -10.25 15.41 3.51
CA LEU A 142 -10.06 14.36 2.51
C LEU A 142 -11.12 13.28 2.70
N THR A 143 -11.87 12.95 1.65
CA THR A 143 -13.02 12.03 1.66
C THR A 143 -12.67 10.56 1.89
N ASN A 144 -11.50 10.28 2.48
CA ASN A 144 -11.04 8.94 2.78
C ASN A 144 -11.74 8.42 4.04
N HIS A 145 -12.33 7.24 3.98
CA HIS A 145 -13.01 6.64 5.12
C HIS A 145 -12.86 5.11 5.12
N ASP A 146 -12.95 4.57 6.34
CA ASP A 146 -12.81 3.16 6.69
C ASP A 146 -11.51 2.50 6.20
N THR A 147 -11.12 1.43 6.88
CA THR A 147 -10.11 0.48 6.39
C THR A 147 -10.80 -0.84 6.14
N ILE A 148 -10.62 -1.38 4.94
CA ILE A 148 -11.12 -2.71 4.58
C ILE A 148 -9.99 -3.74 4.55
N TRP A 149 -10.37 -5.00 4.61
CA TRP A 149 -9.49 -6.11 4.30
C TRP A 149 -10.23 -7.24 3.56
N LEU A 150 -9.51 -7.87 2.64
CA LEU A 150 -9.95 -9.05 1.91
C LEU A 150 -8.78 -10.03 1.81
N TYR A 151 -9.09 -11.30 1.59
CA TYR A 151 -8.10 -12.29 1.20
C TYR A 151 -8.53 -13.13 0.01
N SER A 152 -7.55 -13.79 -0.62
CA SER A 152 -7.75 -14.71 -1.72
C SER A 152 -6.83 -15.92 -1.55
N GLU A 153 -7.33 -17.12 -1.87
CA GLU A 153 -6.58 -18.38 -1.84
C GLU A 153 -6.09 -18.82 -3.23
N ASP A 154 -6.47 -18.09 -4.28
CA ASP A 154 -6.30 -18.49 -5.68
C ASP A 154 -5.68 -17.36 -6.52
N ARG A 155 -4.71 -16.67 -5.90
CA ARG A 155 -3.94 -15.56 -6.50
C ARG A 155 -4.80 -14.40 -6.97
N GLY A 156 -5.84 -14.08 -6.21
CA GLY A 156 -6.73 -12.96 -6.48
C GLY A 156 -7.82 -13.27 -7.51
N ARG A 157 -8.20 -14.53 -7.73
CA ARG A 157 -9.34 -14.87 -8.62
C ARG A 157 -10.66 -14.79 -7.86
N THR A 158 -10.70 -15.25 -6.61
CA THR A 158 -11.83 -15.13 -5.69
C THR A 158 -11.41 -14.42 -4.42
N TRP A 159 -12.32 -13.60 -3.88
CA TRP A 159 -12.06 -12.77 -2.71
C TRP A 159 -13.03 -13.07 -1.59
N TYR A 160 -12.53 -13.06 -0.37
CA TYR A 160 -13.23 -13.40 0.85
C TYR A 160 -13.08 -12.28 1.88
N ASN A 161 -14.13 -12.07 2.66
CA ASN A 161 -14.16 -11.09 3.75
C ASN A 161 -13.59 -11.65 5.07
N ASN A 162 -13.61 -10.87 6.15
CA ASN A 162 -13.05 -11.29 7.44
C ASN A 162 -13.69 -12.57 8.03
N GLY A 163 -14.98 -12.79 7.72
CA GLY A 163 -15.74 -13.97 8.15
C GLY A 163 -15.59 -15.19 7.24
N GLY A 164 -14.75 -15.12 6.20
CA GLY A 164 -14.53 -16.22 5.25
C GLY A 164 -15.65 -16.40 4.22
N THR A 165 -16.55 -15.43 4.08
CA THR A 165 -17.57 -15.44 3.01
C THR A 165 -16.96 -14.91 1.72
N LYS A 166 -17.17 -15.63 0.61
CA LYS A 166 -16.79 -15.14 -0.73
C LYS A 166 -17.62 -13.92 -1.11
N VAL A 167 -16.97 -12.81 -1.47
CA VAL A 167 -17.61 -11.53 -1.79
C VAL A 167 -17.39 -11.04 -3.21
N ALA A 168 -16.37 -11.56 -3.91
CA ALA A 168 -16.10 -11.17 -5.29
C ALA A 168 -15.39 -12.28 -6.09
N THR A 169 -15.47 -12.17 -7.41
CA THR A 169 -14.70 -12.97 -8.39
C THR A 169 -14.13 -12.01 -9.41
N THR A 170 -12.80 -11.91 -9.47
CA THR A 170 -12.09 -10.98 -10.37
C THR A 170 -12.53 -11.18 -11.83
N GLY A 171 -12.81 -10.07 -12.52
CA GLY A 171 -13.33 -10.07 -13.89
C GLY A 171 -14.83 -10.41 -14.01
N SER A 172 -15.53 -10.70 -12.91
CA SER A 172 -16.96 -11.07 -12.92
C SER A 172 -17.79 -10.28 -11.92
N SER A 173 -17.52 -10.42 -10.61
CA SER A 173 -18.22 -9.69 -9.53
C SER A 173 -17.23 -8.95 -8.66
N THR A 174 -17.64 -7.81 -8.12
CA THR A 174 -16.74 -6.84 -7.49
C THR A 174 -17.11 -6.52 -6.05
N VAL A 175 -16.11 -6.13 -5.27
CA VAL A 175 -16.28 -5.56 -3.93
C VAL A 175 -16.65 -4.09 -4.04
N SER A 176 -17.81 -3.72 -3.50
CA SER A 176 -18.30 -2.33 -3.39
C SER A 176 -18.20 -1.81 -1.96
N VAL A 177 -18.43 -0.51 -1.77
CA VAL A 177 -18.54 0.13 -0.44
C VAL A 177 -19.65 -0.48 0.44
N THR A 178 -20.66 -1.09 -0.17
CA THR A 178 -21.79 -1.73 0.53
C THR A 178 -21.58 -3.23 0.78
N THR A 179 -20.42 -3.79 0.41
CA THR A 179 -20.15 -5.22 0.58
C THR A 179 -19.96 -5.55 2.06
N SER A 180 -20.81 -6.42 2.60
CA SER A 180 -20.81 -6.74 4.03
C SER A 180 -19.55 -7.47 4.50
N GLY A 181 -19.09 -7.11 5.71
CA GLY A 181 -18.02 -7.80 6.43
C GLY A 181 -16.59 -7.49 5.97
N ILE A 182 -16.39 -6.47 5.14
CA ILE A 182 -15.07 -6.07 4.63
C ILE A 182 -14.37 -5.02 5.51
N ILE A 183 -15.12 -4.22 6.27
CA ILE A 183 -14.57 -3.15 7.12
C ILE A 183 -13.92 -3.79 8.35
N VAL A 184 -12.65 -3.48 8.58
CA VAL A 184 -11.86 -3.97 9.72
C VAL A 184 -11.47 -2.88 10.71
N ASP A 185 -11.53 -1.62 10.28
CA ASP A 185 -11.46 -0.44 11.14
C ASP A 185 -12.40 0.60 10.55
N SER A 186 -13.45 0.95 11.30
CA SER A 186 -14.38 1.97 10.84
C SER A 186 -13.87 3.35 11.22
N LEU A 187 -13.91 4.29 10.28
CA LEU A 187 -13.50 5.67 10.47
C LEU A 187 -14.20 6.55 9.44
N ASP A 188 -14.87 7.59 9.88
CA ASP A 188 -15.57 8.52 9.00
C ASP A 188 -14.59 9.50 8.28
N PRO A 189 -15.04 10.21 7.23
CA PRO A 189 -14.14 11.00 6.39
C PRO A 189 -13.61 12.30 7.04
N ASN A 190 -14.07 12.66 8.24
CA ASN A 190 -13.66 13.90 8.88
C ASN A 190 -12.26 13.85 9.50
N HIS A 191 -11.61 12.69 9.47
CA HIS A 191 -10.35 12.43 10.17
C HIS A 191 -9.11 12.48 9.28
N GLY A 192 -9.24 12.82 7.99
CA GLY A 192 -8.09 12.96 7.08
C GLY A 192 -7.27 11.68 6.99
N LEU A 193 -7.94 10.52 6.90
CA LEU A 193 -7.33 9.20 6.75
C LEU A 193 -6.42 9.17 5.52
N MET A 194 -5.23 8.61 5.66
CA MET A 194 -4.31 8.40 4.54
C MET A 194 -4.71 7.18 3.72
N ASN A 195 -4.50 7.26 2.41
CA ASN A 195 -4.65 6.13 1.51
C ASN A 195 -3.29 5.61 1.03
N GLN A 196 -3.24 4.34 0.60
CA GLN A 196 -2.06 3.70 -0.01
C GLN A 196 -0.81 3.72 0.88
N GLU A 197 -0.94 3.40 2.16
CA GLU A 197 0.22 3.23 3.03
C GLU A 197 0.90 1.88 2.77
N SER A 198 0.85 0.95 3.71
CA SER A 198 1.51 -0.34 3.51
C SER A 198 0.97 -1.43 4.44
N GLN A 199 1.33 -2.66 4.11
CA GLN A 199 1.03 -3.84 4.90
C GLN A 199 2.17 -4.87 4.80
N THR A 200 2.15 -5.85 5.69
CA THR A 200 3.02 -7.02 5.71
C THR A 200 2.27 -8.23 6.30
N VAL A 201 2.90 -9.39 6.32
CA VAL A 201 2.34 -10.63 6.87
C VAL A 201 3.34 -11.27 7.84
N ASP A 202 2.87 -11.67 9.01
CA ASP A 202 3.66 -12.33 10.06
C ASP A 202 3.91 -13.82 9.73
N SER A 203 4.72 -14.49 10.55
CA SER A 203 5.02 -15.92 10.42
C SER A 203 3.79 -16.82 10.59
N ALA A 204 2.75 -16.33 11.28
CA ALA A 204 1.46 -17.00 11.45
C ALA A 204 0.47 -16.73 10.29
N ASN A 205 0.96 -16.15 9.19
CA ASN A 205 0.18 -15.81 8.00
C ASN A 205 -0.97 -14.84 8.28
N GLN A 206 -0.79 -13.97 9.28
CA GLN A 206 -1.74 -12.91 9.60
C GLN A 206 -1.29 -11.56 9.03
N PRO A 207 -2.23 -10.77 8.48
CA PRO A 207 -1.94 -9.45 7.94
C PRO A 207 -1.69 -8.42 9.06
N HIS A 208 -0.78 -7.51 8.76
CA HIS A 208 -0.52 -6.30 9.52
C HIS A 208 -0.52 -5.10 8.60
N VAL A 209 -1.27 -4.06 8.95
CA VAL A 209 -1.50 -2.88 8.13
C VAL A 209 -1.10 -1.65 8.95
N ILE A 210 -0.38 -0.72 8.32
CA ILE A 210 -0.20 0.61 8.89
C ILE A 210 -1.19 1.56 8.23
N ILE A 211 -1.94 2.28 9.04
CA ILE A 211 -2.78 3.40 8.61
C ILE A 211 -2.47 4.62 9.46
N SER A 212 -2.92 5.79 9.02
CA SER A 212 -2.72 7.03 9.75
C SER A 212 -3.81 8.04 9.46
N TYR A 213 -4.26 8.71 10.50
CA TYR A 213 -5.30 9.74 10.43
C TYR A 213 -5.11 10.73 11.58
N VAL A 214 -5.92 11.79 11.60
CA VAL A 214 -5.99 12.76 12.70
C VAL A 214 -6.98 12.25 13.75
N PRO A 215 -6.51 11.83 14.95
CA PRO A 215 -7.39 11.30 15.97
C PRO A 215 -8.41 12.33 16.47
N GLY A 216 -9.63 11.85 16.76
CA GLY A 216 -10.73 12.69 17.24
C GLY A 216 -10.45 13.49 18.51
N ARG A 217 -9.47 13.06 19.32
CA ARG A 217 -9.02 13.81 20.51
C ARG A 217 -8.30 15.13 20.19
N PHE A 218 -7.85 15.32 18.95
CA PHE A 218 -7.28 16.61 18.49
C PHE A 218 -8.32 17.44 17.77
N THR A 219 -9.08 16.84 16.84
CA THR A 219 -10.23 17.46 16.20
C THR A 219 -11.20 16.39 15.69
N GLN A 220 -12.50 16.70 15.73
CA GLN A 220 -13.56 15.90 15.10
C GLN A 220 -13.80 16.33 13.64
N CYS A 221 -13.14 17.39 13.18
CA CYS A 221 -13.27 17.90 11.83
C CYS A 221 -11.94 18.48 11.33
N VAL A 222 -11.28 17.74 10.43
CA VAL A 222 -10.10 18.22 9.70
C VAL A 222 -10.52 19.35 8.77
N GLN A 223 -9.92 20.53 8.96
CA GLN A 223 -10.18 21.75 8.18
C GLN A 223 -9.17 21.90 7.04
N SER A 224 -7.94 21.41 7.23
CA SER A 224 -6.89 21.41 6.22
C SER A 224 -6.14 20.10 6.26
N TYR A 225 -6.35 19.25 5.25
CA TYR A 225 -5.77 17.92 5.18
C TYR A 225 -4.26 17.91 5.44
N ALA A 226 -3.51 18.78 4.75
CA ALA A 226 -2.05 18.81 4.91
C ALA A 226 -1.63 19.35 6.28
N ALA A 227 -2.16 20.51 6.69
CA ALA A 227 -1.72 21.19 7.91
C ALA A 227 -2.13 20.42 9.18
N ASP A 228 -3.36 19.91 9.22
CA ASP A 228 -3.87 19.17 10.37
C ASP A 228 -3.18 17.81 10.50
N ARG A 229 -2.84 17.14 9.38
CA ARG A 229 -2.04 15.91 9.45
C ARG A 229 -0.63 16.18 9.96
N ILE A 230 0.04 17.22 9.47
CA ILE A 230 1.38 17.60 9.95
C ILE A 230 1.34 17.84 11.47
N SER A 231 0.30 18.50 11.96
CA SER A 231 0.16 18.86 13.38
C SER A 231 -0.27 17.69 14.27
N TYR A 232 -1.20 16.86 13.80
CA TYR A 232 -1.99 15.98 14.66
C TYR A 232 -2.03 14.51 14.25
N ALA A 233 -1.61 14.14 13.03
CA ALA A 233 -1.74 12.75 12.58
C ALA A 233 -0.92 11.78 13.45
N ARG A 234 -1.49 10.59 13.64
CA ARG A 234 -0.85 9.46 14.32
C ARG A 234 -0.91 8.21 13.44
N PRO A 235 0.16 7.39 13.44
CA PRO A 235 0.14 6.07 12.83
C PRO A 235 -0.54 5.05 13.76
N PHE A 236 -1.23 4.10 13.16
CA PHE A 236 -1.95 3.02 13.82
C PHE A 236 -1.57 1.70 13.19
N HIS A 237 -1.16 0.76 14.03
CA HIS A 237 -0.88 -0.62 13.66
C HIS A 237 -2.15 -1.45 13.80
N LEU A 238 -2.68 -1.93 12.68
CA LEU A 238 -3.80 -2.85 12.64
C LEU A 238 -3.26 -4.25 12.37
N TYR A 239 -3.71 -5.22 13.15
CA TYR A 239 -3.32 -6.60 12.94
C TYR A 239 -4.44 -7.57 13.26
N ARG A 240 -4.45 -8.69 12.55
CA ARG A 240 -5.45 -9.74 12.71
C ARG A 240 -4.86 -10.89 13.51
N SER A 241 -5.57 -11.41 14.50
CA SER A 241 -5.22 -12.69 15.12
C SER A 241 -5.79 -13.87 14.33
N SER A 242 -5.27 -15.07 14.57
CA SER A 242 -5.69 -16.29 13.86
C SER A 242 -7.18 -16.60 13.99
N ASN A 243 -7.81 -16.22 15.11
CA ASN A 243 -9.25 -16.33 15.35
C ASN A 243 -10.10 -15.31 14.56
N GLY A 244 -9.47 -14.38 13.83
CA GLY A 244 -10.12 -13.36 13.01
C GLY A 244 -10.47 -12.05 13.69
N THR A 245 -10.08 -11.87 14.95
CA THR A 245 -10.18 -10.57 15.63
C THR A 245 -9.15 -9.60 15.08
N TRP A 246 -9.57 -8.36 14.80
CA TRP A 246 -8.67 -7.26 14.48
C TRP A 246 -8.36 -6.45 15.74
N THR A 247 -7.09 -6.12 15.93
CA THR A 247 -6.63 -5.21 16.97
C THR A 247 -6.01 -3.99 16.31
N LYS A 248 -6.26 -2.81 16.90
CA LYS A 248 -5.70 -1.54 16.47
C LYS A 248 -4.95 -0.92 17.64
N VAL A 249 -3.68 -0.58 17.40
CA VAL A 249 -2.81 0.06 18.38
C VAL A 249 -2.34 1.38 17.80
N GLU A 250 -2.52 2.47 18.54
CA GLU A 250 -1.87 3.73 18.19
C GLU A 250 -0.38 3.63 18.49
N ILE A 251 0.45 3.95 17.50
CA ILE A 251 1.88 4.04 17.68
C ILE A 251 2.18 5.42 18.32
N PRO A 252 2.92 5.49 19.44
CA PRO A 252 3.06 6.70 20.26
C PRO A 252 4.05 7.73 19.68
N PHE A 253 4.03 7.93 18.36
CA PHE A 253 4.88 8.88 17.64
C PHE A 253 4.04 9.69 16.66
N ALA A 254 4.21 11.01 16.69
CA ALA A 254 3.58 11.88 15.69
C ALA A 254 4.20 11.66 14.31
N LEU A 255 3.40 11.77 13.25
CA LEU A 255 3.94 11.73 11.88
C LEU A 255 4.77 12.97 11.55
N GLY A 256 4.34 14.15 12.01
CA GLY A 256 4.98 15.43 11.65
C GLY A 256 4.93 15.70 10.13
N SER A 257 4.03 15.04 9.40
CA SER A 257 4.00 15.01 7.95
C SER A 257 2.63 14.59 7.45
N SER A 258 2.29 15.00 6.23
CA SER A 258 1.15 14.47 5.49
C SER A 258 1.50 13.22 4.68
N GLY A 259 2.74 12.73 4.72
CA GLY A 259 3.19 11.55 3.96
C GLY A 259 2.81 10.21 4.60
N ARG A 260 3.03 9.15 3.83
CA ARG A 260 2.74 7.74 4.17
C ARG A 260 3.88 7.05 4.92
N SER A 261 3.53 5.97 5.63
CA SER A 261 4.47 5.10 6.34
C SER A 261 4.65 3.73 5.68
N GLN A 262 5.81 3.13 5.85
CA GLN A 262 6.10 1.75 5.44
C GLN A 262 6.12 0.81 6.67
N ILE A 263 5.56 -0.40 6.58
CA ILE A 263 5.67 -1.45 7.60
C ILE A 263 6.40 -2.68 7.05
N VAL A 264 7.33 -3.22 7.84
CA VAL A 264 8.00 -4.51 7.60
C VAL A 264 8.10 -5.31 8.91
N MET A 265 8.45 -6.60 8.79
CA MET A 265 8.74 -7.46 9.94
C MET A 265 9.96 -8.32 9.70
N ASP A 266 10.78 -8.46 10.73
CA ASP A 266 11.89 -9.42 10.74
C ASP A 266 11.40 -10.87 10.89
N ALA A 267 12.36 -11.80 10.95
CA ALA A 267 12.07 -13.24 11.06
C ALA A 267 11.44 -13.63 12.40
N SER A 268 11.59 -12.80 13.43
CA SER A 268 11.02 -12.96 14.76
C SER A 268 9.66 -12.26 14.93
N ASP A 269 9.07 -11.77 13.84
CA ASP A 269 7.83 -10.98 13.81
C ASP A 269 7.90 -9.66 14.60
N ASN A 270 9.09 -9.12 14.88
CA ASN A 270 9.19 -7.75 15.39
C ASN A 270 8.83 -6.80 14.25
N VAL A 271 8.04 -5.78 14.58
CA VAL A 271 7.54 -4.82 13.61
C VAL A 271 8.47 -3.63 13.54
N TYR A 272 8.74 -3.16 12.33
CA TYR A 272 9.41 -1.90 12.07
C TYR A 272 8.51 -1.05 11.18
N VAL A 273 8.20 0.16 11.64
CA VAL A 273 7.44 1.15 10.88
C VAL A 273 8.38 2.31 10.55
N ILE A 274 8.52 2.56 9.25
CA ILE A 274 9.30 3.67 8.72
C ILE A 274 8.32 4.82 8.46
N LEU A 275 8.31 5.75 9.39
CA LEU A 275 7.57 7.00 9.34
C LEU A 275 8.25 8.00 8.39
N PRO A 276 7.56 9.08 7.99
CA PRO A 276 8.12 10.13 7.16
C PRO A 276 9.48 10.64 7.66
N PHE A 277 10.31 11.08 6.71
CA PHE A 277 11.69 11.53 6.95
C PHE A 277 12.64 10.43 7.49
N LEU A 278 12.31 9.16 7.23
CA LEU A 278 13.11 8.00 7.61
C LEU A 278 13.29 7.91 9.14
N LYS A 279 12.17 8.01 9.86
CA LYS A 279 12.11 7.70 11.28
C LYS A 279 11.63 6.27 11.45
N ILE A 280 12.41 5.44 12.13
CA ILE A 280 12.10 4.02 12.33
C ILE A 280 11.67 3.82 13.77
N VAL A 281 10.44 3.33 13.94
CA VAL A 281 9.90 2.91 15.24
C VAL A 281 9.63 1.40 15.21
N THR A 282 9.85 0.73 16.32
CA THR A 282 9.77 -0.73 16.39
C THR A 282 9.05 -1.21 17.66
N ALA A 283 8.40 -2.37 17.56
CA ALA A 283 7.80 -3.07 18.68
C ALA A 283 8.01 -4.58 18.53
N SER A 284 8.17 -5.29 19.64
CA SER A 284 8.50 -6.71 19.67
C SER A 284 7.26 -7.60 19.53
N LYS A 285 7.43 -8.78 18.91
CA LYS A 285 6.38 -9.81 18.94
C LYS A 285 6.08 -10.28 20.36
N SER A 286 7.11 -10.38 21.21
CA SER A 286 7.01 -10.85 22.59
C SER A 286 6.13 -9.98 23.48
N SER A 287 6.02 -8.69 23.20
CA SER A 287 5.11 -7.77 23.90
C SER A 287 3.68 -7.78 23.33
N GLY A 288 3.45 -8.52 22.24
CA GLY A 288 2.26 -8.33 21.41
C GLY A 288 2.23 -6.99 20.68
N TRP A 289 3.40 -6.46 20.29
CA TRP A 289 3.59 -5.18 19.62
C TRP A 289 3.08 -3.96 20.42
N THR A 290 3.32 -3.95 21.73
CA THR A 290 2.89 -2.87 22.64
C THR A 290 4.04 -2.00 23.16
N ASP A 291 5.28 -2.44 23.00
CA ASP A 291 6.52 -1.81 23.50
C ASP A 291 7.21 -0.93 22.46
N TRP A 292 6.46 0.00 21.85
CA TRP A 292 6.97 0.87 20.79
C TRP A 292 8.14 1.75 21.23
N THR A 293 9.24 1.70 20.48
CA THR A 293 10.44 2.51 20.71
C THR A 293 10.94 3.15 19.42
N LEU A 294 11.66 4.27 19.55
CA LEU A 294 12.36 4.92 18.44
C LEU A 294 13.69 4.22 18.20
N ALA A 295 13.83 3.49 17.09
CA ALA A 295 15.05 2.80 16.72
C ALA A 295 16.02 3.71 15.95
N TYR A 296 15.49 4.63 15.14
CA TYR A 296 16.29 5.56 14.34
C TYR A 296 15.53 6.84 14.02
N ASP A 297 16.22 7.98 14.04
CA ASP A 297 15.67 9.27 13.64
C ASP A 297 16.51 9.89 12.52
N GLY A 298 16.04 9.77 11.27
CA GLY A 298 16.71 10.31 10.09
C GLY A 298 16.82 11.83 10.06
N VAL A 299 15.97 12.55 10.79
CA VAL A 299 16.07 14.01 10.92
C VAL A 299 17.21 14.35 11.88
N ALA A 300 17.25 13.71 13.04
CA ALA A 300 18.32 13.92 14.01
C ALA A 300 19.70 13.50 13.46
N ALA A 301 19.73 12.46 12.62
CA ALA A 301 20.93 12.01 11.92
C ALA A 301 21.33 12.90 10.71
N GLY A 302 20.54 13.92 10.37
CA GLY A 302 20.86 14.86 9.29
C GLY A 302 20.74 14.28 7.87
N LEU A 303 19.94 13.22 7.66
CA LEU A 303 19.80 12.58 6.36
C LEU A 303 19.18 13.51 5.30
N ASN A 304 18.43 14.53 5.73
CA ASN A 304 17.65 15.40 4.84
C ASN A 304 16.76 14.60 3.88
N ALA A 305 16.21 13.46 4.33
CA ALA A 305 15.32 12.63 3.52
C ALA A 305 14.09 13.43 3.12
N PHE A 306 13.74 13.37 1.83
CA PHE A 306 12.61 14.05 1.24
C PHE A 306 11.55 13.06 0.77
N GLY A 307 10.29 13.48 0.90
CA GLY A 307 9.14 12.72 0.43
C GLY A 307 8.92 11.45 1.22
N GLU A 308 8.35 10.47 0.53
CA GLU A 308 8.05 9.16 1.06
C GLU A 308 9.13 8.17 0.63
N VAL A 309 9.42 7.22 1.51
CA VAL A 309 10.46 6.22 1.28
C VAL A 309 9.85 4.91 0.79
N THR A 310 10.69 4.07 0.19
CA THR A 310 10.35 2.67 -0.11
C THR A 310 11.41 1.74 0.49
N VAL A 311 11.04 0.48 0.68
CA VAL A 311 11.85 -0.51 1.39
C VAL A 311 12.03 -1.79 0.58
N ASP A 312 13.21 -2.40 0.68
CA ASP A 312 13.48 -3.71 0.12
C ASP A 312 12.90 -4.80 1.03
N ARG A 313 11.63 -5.17 0.77
CA ARG A 313 10.88 -6.12 1.60
C ARG A 313 11.51 -7.53 1.64
N PRO A 314 11.99 -8.10 0.52
CA PRO A 314 12.68 -9.40 0.54
C PRO A 314 13.86 -9.48 1.51
N ARG A 315 14.77 -8.48 1.49
CA ARG A 315 15.99 -8.50 2.32
C ARG A 315 15.72 -8.53 3.82
N VAL A 316 14.59 -7.99 4.27
CA VAL A 316 14.21 -7.96 5.68
C VAL A 316 14.17 -9.37 6.26
N LYS A 317 13.49 -10.31 5.59
CA LYS A 317 13.37 -11.69 6.08
C LYS A 317 14.54 -12.58 5.66
N SER A 318 15.10 -12.39 4.46
CA SER A 318 16.15 -13.28 3.94
C SER A 318 17.55 -12.96 4.48
N GLU A 319 17.81 -11.70 4.83
CA GLU A 319 19.15 -11.22 5.23
C GLU A 319 19.17 -10.56 6.61
N GLY A 320 18.00 -10.29 7.21
CA GLY A 320 17.92 -9.49 8.44
C GLY A 320 18.33 -8.04 8.21
N VAL A 321 18.14 -7.52 6.99
CA VAL A 321 18.52 -6.16 6.60
C VAL A 321 17.30 -5.39 6.12
N LEU A 322 17.03 -4.25 6.74
CA LEU A 322 16.09 -3.26 6.22
C LEU A 322 16.86 -2.26 5.36
N SER A 323 16.67 -2.31 4.05
CA SER A 323 17.15 -1.28 3.13
C SER A 323 16.06 -0.26 2.84
N VAL A 324 16.35 1.02 3.03
CA VAL A 324 15.42 2.11 2.78
C VAL A 324 15.95 3.00 1.67
N LEU A 325 15.24 3.05 0.55
CA LEU A 325 15.51 3.98 -0.55
C LEU A 325 14.86 5.34 -0.25
N TYR A 326 15.66 6.40 -0.28
CA TYR A 326 15.19 7.77 -0.09
C TYR A 326 15.90 8.73 -1.03
N GLN A 327 15.30 9.90 -1.26
CA GLN A 327 15.92 11.00 -1.99
C GLN A 327 16.29 12.11 -1.01
N VAL A 328 17.44 12.75 -1.20
CA VAL A 328 17.83 13.92 -0.41
C VAL A 328 17.02 15.13 -0.85
N LYS A 329 16.59 15.97 0.10
CA LYS A 329 15.86 17.21 -0.17
C LYS A 329 16.63 18.13 -1.12
N SER A 330 15.95 18.64 -2.13
CA SER A 330 16.44 19.68 -3.03
C SER A 330 15.44 20.82 -3.18
N SER A 331 15.81 21.83 -3.97
CA SER A 331 14.98 23.00 -4.27
C SER A 331 14.77 23.19 -5.77
N GLY A 332 13.55 23.53 -6.16
CA GLY A 332 13.18 23.78 -7.55
C GLY A 332 13.34 22.52 -8.41
N THR A 333 14.04 22.67 -9.53
CA THR A 333 14.35 21.57 -10.46
C THR A 333 15.75 20.97 -10.26
N THR A 334 16.45 21.36 -9.18
CA THR A 334 17.80 20.87 -8.89
C THR A 334 17.73 19.36 -8.57
N PRO A 335 18.42 18.50 -9.33
CA PRO A 335 18.49 17.08 -9.00
C PRO A 335 19.17 16.87 -7.64
N SER A 336 18.82 15.79 -6.95
CA SER A 336 19.47 15.38 -5.71
C SER A 336 19.79 13.89 -5.72
N ALA A 337 20.70 13.53 -4.83
CA ALA A 337 21.10 12.14 -4.65
C ALA A 337 19.91 11.27 -4.23
N VAL A 338 19.82 10.11 -4.86
CA VAL A 338 19.03 8.96 -4.39
C VAL A 338 19.97 8.07 -3.60
N MET A 339 19.56 7.72 -2.39
CA MET A 339 20.38 7.05 -1.39
C MET A 339 19.67 5.80 -0.88
N VAL A 340 20.45 4.82 -0.43
CA VAL A 340 19.96 3.66 0.31
C VAL A 340 20.60 3.66 1.69
N ALA A 341 19.79 3.54 2.74
CA ALA A 341 20.24 3.31 4.10
C ALA A 341 19.95 1.86 4.49
N ASP A 342 20.99 1.10 4.85
CA ASP A 342 20.89 -0.27 5.30
C ASP A 342 20.95 -0.34 6.83
N PHE A 343 19.96 -1.00 7.42
CA PHE A 343 19.86 -1.23 8.86
C PHE A 343 19.89 -2.73 9.12
N LYS A 344 20.85 -3.18 9.94
CA LYS A 344 20.84 -4.55 10.45
C LYS A 344 19.76 -4.67 11.52
N LEU A 345 18.88 -5.65 11.36
CA LEU A 345 17.81 -5.94 12.32
C LEU A 345 18.33 -6.91 13.39
N ASN A 346 17.72 -6.83 14.57
CA ASN A 346 18.17 -7.57 15.75
C ASN A 346 17.43 -8.91 15.95
N GLY A 347 16.41 -9.19 15.13
CA GLY A 347 15.57 -10.40 15.22
C GLY A 347 15.82 -11.43 14.13
#